data_AF-A0A968IYK1-F1
#
_entry.id   AF-A0A968IYK1-F1
#
_cell.length_a   1.000
_cell.length_b   1.000
_cell.length_c   1.000
_cell.angle_alpha   90.00
_cell.angle_beta   90.00
_cell.angle_gamma   90.00
#
_symmetry.space_group_name_H-M   'P 1'
#
loop_
_entity.id
_entity.type
_entity.pdbx_description
1 polymer ?
#
loop_
_entity_poly.entity_id
_entity_poly.type
_entity_poly.pdbx_seq_one_letter_code
_entity_poly.pdbx_strand_id
1 'polypeptide(L)'
;MISPTKFAMTAALVGAMAMLPATRAWALTESQAMERLNGVPVFTITDAQGTPLLGTLPKPQGQGNANQPEQLMLFFLNPADAETTLGQIRQRTPDVGGRARVTVISMNDAYKAIEQNKNNKKVGFQIVPSQASLDSAKQVLTANGRPNDRLPTVPVFFAVGGQGNNQGMLTLEQGGKQLVPFFFERSDLQTTLDRARQGQPQVAQNAKIQVTSLFQVLDAMVSKDNKPNPDAERFTFIPGRSAVEFVARQQPNPPAGGTPAQPRR
;
A
#
# COMPACT_ATOMS: atom_id res chain seq x y z
N MET A 1 -79.97 3.18 26.11
CA MET A 1 -80.65 3.64 24.88
C MET A 1 -79.61 4.31 23.99
N ILE A 2 -79.17 3.63 22.93
CA ILE A 2 -79.37 3.95 21.48
C ILE A 2 -78.28 4.92 20.91
N SER A 3 -77.20 4.31 20.38
CA SER A 3 -76.54 4.41 19.04
C SER A 3 -76.81 5.61 18.10
N PRO A 4 -76.09 5.79 16.95
CA PRO A 4 -74.63 5.98 16.72
C PRO A 4 -74.33 7.13 15.71
N THR A 5 -73.07 7.56 15.55
CA THR A 5 -72.64 8.21 14.29
C THR A 5 -71.21 7.85 13.90
N LYS A 6 -71.08 7.38 12.66
CA LYS A 6 -69.90 6.87 11.96
C LYS A 6 -68.96 8.02 11.54
N PHE A 7 -67.64 7.83 11.57
CA PHE A 7 -66.60 8.44 10.71
C PHE A 7 -65.28 7.70 11.03
N ALA A 8 -64.31 7.44 10.17
CA ALA A 8 -64.17 7.27 8.73
C ALA A 8 -62.81 6.55 8.58
N MET A 9 -62.70 5.59 7.65
CA MET A 9 -61.41 4.98 7.28
C MET A 9 -60.44 6.05 6.81
N THR A 10 -59.27 6.15 7.45
CA THR A 10 -58.10 6.84 6.87
C THR A 10 -57.05 5.78 6.56
N ALA A 11 -56.82 5.59 5.27
CA ALA A 11 -55.78 4.73 4.72
C ALA A 11 -54.41 5.25 5.18
N ALA A 12 -53.66 4.40 5.88
CA ALA A 12 -52.24 4.66 6.11
C ALA A 12 -51.51 4.48 4.78
N LEU A 13 -50.88 5.55 4.30
CA LEU A 13 -50.01 5.54 3.13
C LEU A 13 -48.99 4.40 3.26
N VAL A 14 -48.98 3.49 2.29
CA VAL A 14 -47.85 2.62 2.02
C VAL A 14 -46.68 3.54 1.68
N GLY A 15 -45.76 3.72 2.63
CA GLY A 15 -44.52 4.45 2.42
C GLY A 15 -43.73 3.75 1.33
N ALA A 16 -43.64 4.38 0.16
CA ALA A 16 -42.67 4.01 -0.85
C ALA A 16 -41.27 4.23 -0.26
N MET A 17 -40.61 3.14 0.16
CA MET A 17 -39.16 3.16 0.29
C MET A 17 -38.61 3.53 -1.09
N ALA A 18 -38.14 4.76 -1.21
CA ALA A 18 -37.35 5.18 -2.36
C ALA A 18 -36.11 4.28 -2.39
N MET A 19 -36.11 3.31 -3.32
CA MET A 19 -34.92 2.61 -3.76
C MET A 19 -33.95 3.69 -4.26
N LEU A 20 -33.01 4.12 -3.42
CA LEU A 20 -31.90 4.94 -3.89
C LEU A 20 -31.21 4.13 -4.99
N PRO A 21 -30.99 4.70 -6.18
CA PRO A 21 -30.28 4.00 -7.23
C PRO A 21 -28.92 3.62 -6.67
N ALA A 22 -28.62 2.32 -6.63
CA ALA A 22 -27.29 1.83 -6.32
C ALA A 22 -26.34 2.51 -7.31
N THR A 23 -25.54 3.45 -6.82
CA THR A 23 -24.45 4.04 -7.58
C THR A 23 -23.62 2.87 -8.05
N ARG A 24 -23.62 2.58 -9.35
CA ARG A 24 -22.71 1.60 -9.92
C ARG A 24 -21.31 2.01 -9.45
N ALA A 25 -20.68 1.22 -8.61
CA ALA A 25 -19.26 1.40 -8.35
C ALA A 25 -18.58 1.32 -9.72
N TRP A 26 -17.80 2.32 -10.09
CA TRP A 26 -17.02 2.28 -11.33
C TRP A 26 -15.68 1.65 -10.93
N ALA A 27 -15.18 0.65 -11.66
CA ALA A 27 -13.82 0.20 -11.39
C ALA A 27 -12.84 1.32 -11.78
N LEU A 28 -11.68 1.32 -11.10
CA LEU A 28 -10.70 2.38 -11.29
C LEU A 28 -10.01 2.23 -12.66
N THR A 29 -9.61 3.37 -13.23
CA THR A 29 -8.58 3.39 -14.28
C THR A 29 -7.23 2.97 -13.70
N GLU A 30 -6.30 2.55 -14.56
CA GLU A 30 -4.92 2.24 -14.14
C GLU A 30 -4.29 3.43 -13.39
N SER A 31 -4.44 4.65 -13.92
CA SER A 31 -3.94 5.87 -13.26
C SER A 31 -4.51 6.05 -11.85
N GLN A 32 -5.82 5.87 -11.66
CA GLN A 32 -6.47 6.01 -10.36
C GLN A 32 -6.06 4.91 -9.38
N ALA A 33 -5.82 3.69 -9.86
CA ALA A 33 -5.26 2.62 -9.02
C ALA A 33 -3.83 2.99 -8.58
N MET A 34 -3.00 3.53 -9.48
CA MET A 34 -1.63 3.95 -9.17
C MET A 34 -1.58 5.15 -8.22
N GLU A 35 -2.55 6.07 -8.26
CA GLU A 35 -2.64 7.18 -7.30
C GLU A 35 -2.75 6.71 -5.84
N ARG A 36 -3.24 5.48 -5.59
CA ARG A 36 -3.26 4.88 -4.25
C ARG A 36 -1.86 4.64 -3.69
N LEU A 37 -0.84 4.65 -4.54
CA LEU A 37 0.57 4.46 -4.18
C LEU A 37 1.29 5.79 -3.86
N ASN A 38 0.63 6.95 -4.05
CA ASN A 38 1.24 8.26 -3.75
C ASN A 38 1.67 8.39 -2.28
N GLY A 39 0.91 7.78 -1.37
CA GLY A 39 1.19 7.83 0.07
C GLY A 39 2.20 6.79 0.56
N VAL A 40 2.80 6.00 -0.33
CA VAL A 40 3.76 4.93 0.03
C VAL A 40 5.17 5.42 -0.30
N PRO A 41 6.00 5.73 0.72
CA PRO A 41 7.38 6.13 0.49
C PRO A 41 8.23 4.97 -0.03
N VAL A 42 9.12 5.29 -0.96
CA VAL A 42 10.12 4.39 -1.54
C VAL A 42 11.46 5.10 -1.52
N PHE A 43 12.52 4.35 -1.25
CA PHE A 43 13.87 4.87 -1.10
C PHE A 43 14.71 4.41 -2.29
N THR A 44 15.37 5.33 -2.95
CA THR A 44 16.36 5.02 -4.00
C THR A 44 17.65 5.78 -3.72
N ILE A 45 18.74 5.41 -4.37
CA ILE A 45 20.03 6.05 -4.18
C ILE A 45 20.30 6.94 -5.38
N THR A 46 20.56 8.22 -5.12
CA THR A 46 20.84 9.21 -6.16
C THR A 46 22.14 9.94 -5.88
N ASP A 47 22.67 10.64 -6.87
CA ASP A 47 23.69 11.67 -6.65
C ASP A 47 23.10 12.93 -5.98
N ALA A 48 23.96 13.95 -5.83
CA ALA A 48 23.61 15.25 -5.26
C ALA A 48 22.61 16.06 -6.11
N GLN A 49 22.49 15.75 -7.40
CA GLN A 49 21.55 16.38 -8.33
C GLN A 49 20.20 15.64 -8.35
N GLY A 50 20.09 14.49 -7.68
CA GLY A 50 18.88 13.67 -7.68
C GLY A 50 18.84 12.66 -8.84
N THR A 51 19.94 12.49 -9.57
CA THR A 51 20.05 11.49 -10.63
C THR A 51 20.20 10.09 -10.02
N PRO A 52 19.37 9.10 -10.40
CA PRO A 52 19.49 7.74 -9.87
C PRO A 52 20.85 7.09 -10.15
N LEU A 53 21.38 6.42 -9.13
CA LEU A 53 22.55 5.56 -9.30
C LEU A 53 22.12 4.17 -9.76
N LEU A 54 22.68 3.75 -10.89
CA LEU A 54 22.48 2.42 -11.43
C LEU A 54 23.59 1.48 -10.97
N GLY A 55 23.21 0.36 -10.36
CA GLY A 55 24.12 -0.75 -10.08
C GLY A 55 24.48 -1.47 -11.38
N THR A 56 25.65 -2.09 -11.44
CA THR A 56 26.03 -2.97 -12.56
C THR A 56 25.73 -4.43 -12.21
N LEU A 57 25.08 -5.14 -13.14
CA LEU A 57 24.85 -6.57 -13.00
C LEU A 57 26.05 -7.35 -13.58
N PRO A 58 26.61 -8.33 -12.84
CA PRO A 58 27.67 -9.18 -13.37
C PRO A 58 27.19 -9.91 -14.62
N LYS A 59 27.93 -9.80 -15.73
CA LYS A 59 27.67 -10.60 -16.92
C LYS A 59 28.20 -12.03 -16.66
N PRO A 60 27.38 -13.08 -16.84
CA PRO A 60 27.88 -14.45 -16.79
C PRO A 60 29.01 -14.62 -17.82
N GLN A 61 30.18 -15.12 -17.39
CA GLN A 61 31.29 -15.38 -18.30
C GLN A 61 30.85 -16.36 -19.39
N GLY A 62 31.04 -15.99 -20.66
CA GLY A 62 30.79 -16.86 -21.81
C GLY A 62 29.36 -16.88 -22.36
N GLN A 63 28.40 -16.18 -21.75
CA GLN A 63 27.04 -16.04 -22.30
C GLN A 63 26.56 -14.59 -22.19
N GLY A 64 26.92 -13.79 -23.19
CA GLY A 64 26.28 -12.50 -23.44
C GLY A 64 24.87 -12.72 -23.96
N ASN A 65 23.92 -13.03 -23.09
CA ASN A 65 22.51 -12.97 -23.47
C ASN A 65 22.15 -11.50 -23.67
N ALA A 66 22.01 -11.08 -24.93
CA ALA A 66 21.66 -9.71 -25.34
C ALA A 66 20.30 -9.19 -24.80
N ASN A 67 19.60 -10.00 -24.00
CA ASN A 67 18.30 -9.71 -23.41
C ASN A 67 18.32 -9.59 -21.88
N GLN A 68 19.48 -9.63 -21.21
CA GLN A 68 19.60 -9.40 -19.77
C GLN A 68 19.99 -7.95 -19.47
N PRO A 69 19.40 -7.31 -18.44
CA PRO A 69 19.78 -5.96 -18.07
C PRO A 69 21.24 -5.91 -17.62
N GLU A 70 21.96 -4.90 -18.09
CA GLU A 70 23.37 -4.67 -17.72
C GLU A 70 23.46 -3.77 -16.47
N GLN A 71 22.40 -3.01 -16.22
CA GLN A 71 22.27 -2.06 -15.13
C GLN A 71 21.03 -2.39 -14.30
N LEU A 72 21.05 -2.04 -13.01
CA LEU A 72 19.95 -2.28 -12.08
C LEU A 72 19.64 -1.02 -11.28
N MET A 73 18.38 -0.60 -11.29
CA MET A 73 17.85 0.44 -10.42
C MET A 73 17.07 -0.19 -9.26
N LEU A 74 17.39 0.22 -8.04
CA LEU A 74 16.80 -0.33 -6.82
C LEU A 74 15.86 0.68 -6.15
N PHE A 75 14.70 0.17 -5.73
CA PHE A 75 13.64 0.87 -5.01
C PHE A 75 13.35 0.13 -3.71
N PHE A 76 13.88 0.61 -2.60
CA PHE A 76 13.73 -0.04 -1.30
C PHE A 76 12.44 0.40 -0.62
N LEU A 77 11.74 -0.54 0.00
CA LEU A 77 10.59 -0.27 0.87
C LEU A 77 11.01 0.05 2.31
N ASN A 78 12.22 -0.33 2.70
CA ASN A 78 12.78 -0.04 4.02
C ASN A 78 13.97 0.93 3.87
N PRO A 79 13.96 2.08 4.57
CA PRO A 79 15.04 3.05 4.49
C PRO A 79 16.39 2.51 4.99
N ALA A 80 16.39 1.60 5.97
CA ALA A 80 17.62 1.01 6.50
C ALA A 80 18.34 0.14 5.46
N ASP A 81 17.60 -0.52 4.57
CA ASP A 81 18.16 -1.33 3.50
C ASP A 81 18.82 -0.44 2.42
N ALA A 82 18.21 0.72 2.13
CA ALA A 82 18.78 1.73 1.25
C ALA A 82 20.07 2.35 1.83
N GLU A 83 20.04 2.73 3.11
CA GLU A 83 21.21 3.26 3.85
C GLU A 83 22.36 2.22 3.89
N THR A 84 22.03 0.96 4.17
CA THR A 84 23.01 -0.14 4.18
C THR A 84 23.65 -0.31 2.81
N THR A 85 22.84 -0.28 1.75
CA THR A 85 23.33 -0.37 0.36
C THR A 85 24.20 0.83 0.01
N LEU A 86 23.82 2.04 0.40
CA LEU A 86 24.64 3.24 0.22
C LEU A 86 25.98 3.14 0.97
N GLY A 87 25.99 2.59 2.19
CA GLY A 87 27.20 2.30 2.94
C GLY A 87 28.16 1.36 2.18
N GLN A 88 27.62 0.31 1.56
CA GLN A 88 28.41 -0.60 0.71
C GLN A 88 28.97 0.10 -0.53
N ILE A 89 28.18 0.99 -1.17
CA ILE A 89 28.64 1.79 -2.32
C ILE A 89 29.78 2.71 -1.90
N ARG A 90 29.68 3.38 -0.74
CA ARG A 90 30.74 4.23 -0.19
C ARG A 90 32.04 3.48 0.06
N GLN A 91 31.97 2.22 0.47
CA GLN A 91 33.15 1.37 0.69
C GLN A 91 33.78 0.88 -0.61
N ARG A 92 32.95 0.46 -1.59
CA ARG A 92 33.43 -0.13 -2.85
C ARG A 92 33.85 0.92 -3.88
N THR A 93 33.17 2.07 -3.89
CA THR A 93 33.38 3.13 -4.88
C THR A 93 33.30 4.51 -4.21
N PRO A 94 34.34 4.93 -3.44
CA PRO A 94 34.29 6.14 -2.62
C PRO A 94 33.91 7.42 -3.37
N ASP A 95 34.41 7.62 -4.59
CA ASP A 95 34.13 8.82 -5.40
C ASP A 95 32.66 8.96 -5.81
N VAL A 96 31.98 7.83 -5.99
CA VAL A 96 30.54 7.78 -6.29
C VAL A 96 29.75 7.86 -4.99
N GLY A 97 30.08 7.01 -4.02
CA GLY A 97 29.34 6.92 -2.76
C GLY A 97 29.44 8.17 -1.88
N GLY A 98 30.52 8.94 -1.98
CA GLY A 98 30.71 10.20 -1.25
C GLY A 98 29.77 11.32 -1.72
N ARG A 99 29.27 11.22 -2.95
CA ARG A 99 28.30 12.17 -3.54
C ARG A 99 26.87 11.62 -3.57
N ALA A 100 26.70 10.38 -3.13
CA ALA A 100 25.44 9.67 -3.16
C ALA A 100 24.66 9.85 -1.85
N ARG A 101 23.34 9.85 -1.98
CA ARG A 101 22.38 9.95 -0.87
C ARG A 101 21.18 9.06 -1.10
N VAL A 102 20.51 8.69 -0.01
CA VAL A 102 19.18 8.11 -0.07
C VAL A 102 18.17 9.22 -0.35
N THR A 103 17.36 9.04 -1.39
CA THR A 103 16.30 9.95 -1.81
C THR A 103 14.96 9.26 -1.68
N VAL A 104 13.96 9.97 -1.16
CA VAL A 104 12.59 9.49 -1.02
C VAL A 104 11.79 9.89 -2.25
N ILE A 105 11.06 8.92 -2.82
CA ILE A 105 10.04 9.14 -3.85
C ILE A 105 8.75 8.40 -3.46
N SER A 106 7.66 8.65 -4.18
CA SER A 106 6.45 7.84 -4.01
C SER A 106 6.57 6.52 -4.77
N MET A 107 5.86 5.48 -4.30
CA MET A 107 5.75 4.22 -5.03
C MET A 107 5.08 4.41 -6.41
N ASN A 108 4.18 5.38 -6.55
CA ASN A 108 3.64 5.74 -7.86
C ASN A 108 4.74 6.22 -8.82
N ASP A 109 5.64 7.08 -8.36
CA ASP A 109 6.74 7.59 -9.19
C ASP A 109 7.75 6.49 -9.53
N ALA A 110 8.03 5.59 -8.58
CA ALA A 110 8.83 4.39 -8.83
C ALA A 110 8.18 3.53 -9.93
N TYR A 111 6.87 3.27 -9.83
CA TYR A 111 6.13 2.50 -10.83
C TYR A 111 6.15 3.18 -12.21
N LYS A 112 5.91 4.50 -12.28
CA LYS A 112 6.00 5.27 -13.54
C LYS A 112 7.38 5.15 -14.17
N ALA A 113 8.45 5.21 -13.37
CA ALA A 113 9.81 5.04 -13.88
C ALA A 113 10.02 3.64 -14.49
N ILE A 114 9.49 2.59 -13.85
CA ILE A 114 9.52 1.21 -14.37
C ILE A 114 8.75 1.12 -15.69
N GLU A 115 7.51 1.62 -15.72
CA GLU A 115 6.64 1.56 -16.90
C GLU A 115 7.19 2.34 -18.09
N GLN A 116 7.73 3.54 -17.87
CA GLN A 116 8.36 4.36 -18.92
C GLN A 116 9.58 3.67 -19.54
N ASN A 117 10.23 2.77 -18.80
CA ASN A 117 11.42 2.07 -19.23
C ASN A 117 11.19 0.58 -19.53
N LYS A 118 9.93 0.10 -19.59
CA LYS A 118 9.64 -1.32 -19.83
C LYS A 118 10.21 -1.89 -21.13
N ASN A 119 10.39 -1.03 -22.14
CA ASN A 119 10.98 -1.40 -23.42
C ASN A 119 12.52 -1.30 -23.43
N ASN A 120 13.12 -0.68 -22.40
CA ASN A 120 14.56 -0.54 -22.26
C ASN A 120 15.14 -1.79 -21.59
N LYS A 121 15.62 -2.73 -22.40
CA LYS A 121 16.23 -3.98 -21.91
C LYS A 121 17.58 -3.79 -21.20
N LYS A 122 18.17 -2.60 -21.22
CA LYS A 122 19.50 -2.35 -20.63
C LYS A 122 19.45 -2.11 -19.13
N VAL A 123 18.31 -1.62 -18.61
CA VAL A 123 18.13 -1.27 -17.21
C VAL A 123 17.03 -2.14 -16.62
N GLY A 124 17.40 -2.97 -15.65
CA GLY A 124 16.46 -3.68 -14.79
C GLY A 124 16.00 -2.77 -13.67
N PHE A 125 14.78 -3.01 -13.20
CA PHE A 125 14.23 -2.30 -12.05
C PHE A 125 13.75 -3.31 -11.02
N GLN A 126 14.03 -3.04 -9.75
CA GLN A 126 13.63 -3.91 -8.67
C GLN A 126 13.09 -3.12 -7.49
N ILE A 127 11.86 -3.45 -7.10
CA ILE A 127 11.32 -3.07 -5.80
C ILE A 127 11.83 -4.11 -4.80
N VAL A 128 12.43 -3.63 -3.71
CA VAL A 128 13.08 -4.44 -2.68
C VAL A 128 12.24 -4.36 -1.41
N PRO A 129 11.43 -5.38 -1.08
CA PRO A 129 10.78 -5.50 0.21
C PRO A 129 11.80 -5.70 1.33
N SER A 130 11.40 -5.40 2.55
CA SER A 130 12.22 -5.72 3.72
C SER A 130 12.37 -7.24 3.86
N GLN A 131 13.51 -7.69 4.39
CA GLN A 131 13.72 -9.11 4.68
C GLN A 131 12.65 -9.64 5.66
N ALA A 132 12.27 -8.83 6.65
CA ALA A 132 11.21 -9.17 7.61
C ALA A 132 9.85 -9.38 6.93
N SER A 133 9.51 -8.59 5.90
CA SER A 133 8.30 -8.75 5.09
C SER A 133 8.34 -10.06 4.30
N LEU A 134 9.46 -10.38 3.65
CA LEU A 134 9.63 -11.65 2.92
C LEU A 134 9.50 -12.86 3.84
N ASP A 135 10.14 -12.84 5.01
CA ASP A 135 10.07 -13.95 5.96
C ASP A 135 8.68 -14.09 6.57
N SER A 136 8.01 -12.96 6.85
CA SER A 136 6.60 -12.95 7.26
C SER A 136 5.68 -13.53 6.18
N ALA A 137 5.94 -13.24 4.90
CA ALA A 137 5.18 -13.80 3.79
C ALA A 137 5.32 -15.34 3.74
N LYS A 138 6.55 -15.87 3.89
CA LYS A 138 6.78 -17.33 3.97
C LYS A 138 5.98 -17.96 5.11
N GLN A 139 6.00 -17.34 6.30
CA GLN A 139 5.29 -17.84 7.47
C GLN A 139 3.77 -17.85 7.24
N VAL A 140 3.22 -16.77 6.68
CA VAL A 140 1.77 -16.67 6.40
C VAL A 140 1.35 -17.69 5.34
N LEU A 141 2.12 -17.90 4.27
CA LEU A 141 1.83 -18.93 3.26
C LEU A 141 1.80 -20.32 3.90
N THR A 142 2.82 -20.65 4.69
CA THR A 142 2.95 -21.94 5.38
C THR A 142 1.78 -22.18 6.34
N ALA A 143 1.44 -21.18 7.17
CA ALA A 143 0.33 -21.27 8.12
C ALA A 143 -1.05 -21.42 7.41
N ASN A 144 -1.17 -20.90 6.19
CA ASN A 144 -2.37 -21.02 5.36
C ASN A 144 -2.36 -22.27 4.45
N GLY A 145 -1.41 -23.19 4.62
CA GLY A 145 -1.29 -24.41 3.81
C GLY A 145 -0.96 -24.16 2.34
N ARG A 146 -0.43 -22.97 1.99
CA ARG A 146 -0.03 -22.64 0.63
C ARG A 146 1.47 -22.90 0.43
N PRO A 147 1.90 -23.34 -0.77
CA PRO A 147 3.31 -23.42 -1.11
C PRO A 147 4.04 -22.09 -0.89
N ASN A 148 5.27 -22.15 -0.39
CA ASN A 148 6.12 -21.00 -0.09
C ASN A 148 7.37 -20.94 -0.98
N ASP A 149 7.43 -21.80 -1.99
CA ASP A 149 8.48 -21.88 -3.01
C ASP A 149 8.48 -20.66 -3.95
N ARG A 150 7.33 -19.99 -4.08
CA ARG A 150 7.18 -18.75 -4.83
C ARG A 150 6.62 -17.65 -3.95
N LEU A 151 7.52 -16.84 -3.41
CA LEU A 151 7.12 -15.65 -2.68
C LEU A 151 6.53 -14.58 -3.61
N PRO A 152 5.56 -13.79 -3.12
CA PRO A 152 5.15 -12.57 -3.79
C PRO A 152 6.33 -11.61 -3.96
N THR A 153 6.53 -11.06 -5.15
CA THR A 153 7.63 -10.13 -5.47
C THR A 153 7.64 -8.89 -4.59
N VAL A 154 6.45 -8.38 -4.24
CA VAL A 154 6.26 -7.31 -3.27
C VAL A 154 5.10 -7.72 -2.36
N PRO A 155 5.37 -8.38 -1.22
CA PRO A 155 4.31 -8.85 -0.34
C PRO A 155 3.52 -7.70 0.27
N VAL A 156 2.20 -7.87 0.30
CA VAL A 156 1.30 -7.06 1.12
C VAL A 156 0.38 -7.97 1.93
N PHE A 157 0.06 -7.53 3.14
CA PHE A 157 -0.69 -8.29 4.13
C PHE A 157 -2.05 -7.65 4.37
N PHE A 158 -3.07 -8.47 4.47
CA PHE A 158 -4.43 -8.03 4.79
C PHE A 158 -5.09 -9.06 5.71
N ALA A 159 -6.17 -8.66 6.38
CA ALA A 159 -6.91 -9.56 7.26
C ALA A 159 -8.24 -9.95 6.64
N VAL A 160 -8.60 -11.21 6.83
CA VAL A 160 -9.95 -11.73 6.56
C VAL A 160 -10.58 -12.18 7.87
N GLY A 161 -11.87 -11.95 8.05
CA GLY A 161 -12.61 -12.29 9.26
C GLY A 161 -14.09 -12.47 8.98
N GLY A 162 -14.91 -12.60 10.03
CA GLY A 162 -16.33 -12.91 9.94
C GLY A 162 -16.65 -14.41 10.14
N GLN A 163 -17.93 -14.74 10.11
CA GLN A 163 -18.44 -16.10 10.29
C GLN A 163 -19.54 -16.41 9.26
N GLY A 164 -19.62 -17.68 8.83
CA GLY A 164 -20.61 -18.14 7.86
C GLY A 164 -20.55 -17.35 6.55
N ASN A 165 -21.69 -16.84 6.10
CA ASN A 165 -21.81 -16.08 4.85
C ASN A 165 -21.24 -14.65 4.93
N ASN A 166 -20.81 -14.19 6.11
CA ASN A 166 -20.23 -12.85 6.31
C ASN A 166 -18.70 -12.86 6.35
N GLN A 167 -18.06 -13.92 5.85
CA GLN A 167 -16.61 -13.95 5.75
C GLN A 167 -16.12 -12.98 4.66
N GLY A 168 -15.21 -12.08 5.01
CA GLY A 168 -14.73 -11.05 4.10
C GLY A 168 -13.42 -10.41 4.55
N MET A 169 -12.91 -9.49 3.73
CA MET A 169 -11.77 -8.65 4.12
C MET A 169 -12.19 -7.69 5.23
N LEU A 170 -11.33 -7.54 6.24
CA LEU A 170 -11.57 -6.56 7.30
C LEU A 170 -11.35 -5.14 6.78
N THR A 171 -12.19 -4.22 7.24
CA THR A 171 -12.13 -2.80 6.90
C THR A 171 -11.73 -1.96 8.11
N LEU A 172 -11.19 -0.77 7.84
CA LEU A 172 -10.95 0.30 8.80
C LEU A 172 -11.87 1.47 8.46
N GLU A 173 -12.43 2.12 9.48
CA GLU A 173 -13.13 3.39 9.28
C GLU A 173 -12.16 4.56 9.38
N GLN A 174 -12.10 5.36 8.33
CA GLN A 174 -11.30 6.58 8.27
C GLN A 174 -12.07 7.68 7.54
N GLY A 175 -12.31 8.81 8.22
CA GLY A 175 -13.03 9.95 7.64
C GLY A 175 -14.43 9.60 7.13
N GLY A 176 -15.14 8.71 7.84
CA GLY A 176 -16.47 8.24 7.44
C GLY A 176 -16.49 7.24 6.28
N LYS A 177 -15.33 6.73 5.84
CA LYS A 177 -15.21 5.73 4.78
C LYS A 177 -14.68 4.41 5.34
N GLN A 178 -15.23 3.30 4.87
CA GLN A 178 -14.67 1.97 5.10
C GLN A 178 -13.61 1.64 4.05
N LEU A 179 -12.38 1.44 4.50
CA LEU A 179 -11.23 1.14 3.66
C LEU A 179 -10.73 -0.28 3.95
N VAL A 180 -10.27 -0.99 2.93
CA VAL A 180 -9.60 -2.28 3.07
C VAL A 180 -8.09 -2.04 3.06
N PRO A 181 -7.39 -2.18 4.20
CA PRO A 181 -5.97 -1.88 4.28
C PRO A 181 -5.10 -3.06 3.84
N PHE A 182 -4.11 -2.76 3.00
CA PHE A 182 -3.02 -3.65 2.62
C PHE A 182 -1.71 -3.11 3.20
N PHE A 183 -1.11 -3.85 4.13
CA PHE A 183 0.10 -3.44 4.85
C PHE A 183 1.34 -4.00 4.16
N PHE A 184 2.40 -3.21 4.02
CA PHE A 184 3.71 -3.71 3.55
C PHE A 184 4.44 -4.54 4.62
N GLU A 185 4.10 -4.36 5.90
CA GLU A 185 4.68 -5.06 7.03
C GLU A 185 3.61 -5.82 7.82
N ARG A 186 3.82 -7.14 8.01
CA ARG A 186 2.89 -8.00 8.76
C ARG A 186 2.71 -7.54 10.20
N SER A 187 3.78 -7.07 10.84
CA SER A 187 3.78 -6.63 12.24
C SER A 187 2.86 -5.42 12.46
N ASP A 188 2.76 -4.52 11.49
CA ASP A 188 1.86 -3.37 11.56
C ASP A 188 0.38 -3.80 11.43
N LEU A 189 0.08 -4.77 10.55
CA LEU A 189 -1.25 -5.40 10.52
C LEU A 189 -1.56 -6.11 11.85
N GLN A 190 -0.62 -6.88 12.39
CA GLN A 190 -0.80 -7.59 13.66
C GLN A 190 -1.12 -6.62 14.80
N THR A 191 -0.35 -5.53 14.92
CA THR A 191 -0.59 -4.47 15.91
C THR A 191 -1.97 -3.83 15.76
N THR A 192 -2.45 -3.69 14.52
CA THR A 192 -3.79 -3.15 14.23
C THR A 192 -4.88 -4.13 14.67
N LEU A 193 -4.71 -5.42 14.38
CA LEU A 193 -5.64 -6.47 14.81
C LEU A 193 -5.68 -6.61 16.34
N ASP A 194 -4.54 -6.48 17.03
CA ASP A 194 -4.48 -6.58 18.48
C ASP A 194 -5.24 -5.44 19.16
N ARG A 195 -5.11 -4.22 18.65
CA ARG A 195 -5.92 -3.07 19.08
C ARG A 195 -7.41 -3.28 18.78
N ALA A 196 -7.74 -3.81 17.59
CA ALA A 196 -9.12 -4.11 17.23
C ALA A 196 -9.72 -5.18 18.14
N ARG A 197 -8.98 -6.20 18.58
CA ARG A 197 -9.46 -7.21 19.53
C ARG A 197 -9.78 -6.63 20.92
N GLN A 198 -9.06 -5.60 21.34
CA GLN A 198 -9.32 -4.92 22.61
C GLN A 198 -10.56 -4.02 22.55
N GLY A 199 -10.77 -3.30 21.43
CA GLY A 199 -11.88 -2.35 21.29
C GLY A 199 -13.14 -2.89 20.62
N GLN A 200 -13.01 -3.84 19.70
CA GLN A 200 -14.08 -4.44 18.90
C GLN A 200 -13.87 -5.95 18.70
N PRO A 201 -13.97 -6.76 19.78
CA PRO A 201 -13.63 -8.19 19.75
C PRO A 201 -14.35 -8.96 18.63
N GLN A 202 -15.64 -8.66 18.39
CA GLN A 202 -16.47 -9.34 17.41
C GLN A 202 -15.91 -9.28 15.97
N VAL A 203 -15.15 -8.23 15.63
CA VAL A 203 -14.58 -8.03 14.29
C VAL A 203 -13.26 -8.79 14.11
N ALA A 204 -12.41 -8.79 15.14
CA ALA A 204 -11.01 -9.21 15.01
C ALA A 204 -10.67 -10.56 15.69
N GLN A 205 -11.58 -11.14 16.47
CA GLN A 205 -11.33 -12.36 17.24
C GLN A 205 -10.99 -13.57 16.35
N ASN A 206 -11.64 -13.68 15.19
CA ASN A 206 -11.39 -14.76 14.22
C ASN A 206 -10.59 -14.31 12.99
N ALA A 207 -9.94 -13.14 13.08
CA ALA A 207 -9.20 -12.58 11.96
C ALA A 207 -7.98 -13.46 11.60
N LYS A 208 -7.84 -13.80 10.33
CA LYS A 208 -6.69 -14.48 9.76
C LYS A 208 -5.92 -13.53 8.87
N ILE A 209 -4.60 -13.50 9.02
CA ILE A 209 -3.72 -12.75 8.13
C ILE A 209 -3.53 -13.53 6.84
N GLN A 210 -3.69 -12.83 5.72
CA GLN A 210 -3.42 -13.31 4.38
C GLN A 210 -2.28 -12.48 3.77
N VAL A 211 -1.62 -13.06 2.77
CA VAL A 211 -0.56 -12.40 2.00
C VAL A 211 -0.81 -12.55 0.51
N THR A 212 -0.54 -11.48 -0.23
CA THR A 212 -0.63 -11.41 -1.70
C THR A 212 0.47 -10.50 -2.25
N SER A 213 0.56 -10.35 -3.57
CA SER A 213 1.46 -9.40 -4.22
C SER A 213 0.81 -8.02 -4.38
N LEU A 214 1.55 -6.93 -4.17
CA LEU A 214 1.12 -5.56 -4.46
C LEU A 214 0.49 -5.45 -5.86
N PHE A 215 1.15 -6.00 -6.87
CA PHE A 215 0.69 -5.92 -8.26
C PHE A 215 -0.62 -6.66 -8.49
N GLN A 216 -0.87 -7.75 -7.77
CA GLN A 216 -2.15 -8.46 -7.83
C GLN A 216 -3.28 -7.62 -7.23
N VAL A 217 -3.00 -6.84 -6.18
CA VAL A 217 -3.97 -5.92 -5.60
C VAL A 217 -4.27 -4.77 -6.57
N LEU A 218 -3.25 -4.19 -7.19
CA LEU A 218 -3.41 -3.14 -8.20
C LEU A 218 -4.22 -3.64 -9.40
N ASP A 219 -3.88 -4.82 -9.92
CA ASP A 219 -4.64 -5.49 -10.99
C ASP A 219 -6.11 -5.71 -10.63
N ALA A 220 -6.40 -6.01 -9.36
CA ALA A 220 -7.77 -6.18 -8.87
C ALA A 220 -8.52 -4.84 -8.71
N MET A 221 -7.81 -3.71 -8.60
CA MET A 221 -8.44 -2.38 -8.60
C MET A 221 -8.87 -1.93 -9.99
N VAL A 222 -8.14 -2.37 -11.03
CA VAL A 222 -8.36 -1.95 -12.42
C VAL A 222 -9.51 -2.73 -13.06
N SER A 223 -10.33 -2.04 -13.85
CA SER A 223 -11.39 -2.66 -14.65
C SER A 223 -10.82 -3.74 -15.58
N LYS A 224 -11.24 -5.00 -15.38
CA LYS A 224 -11.10 -6.07 -16.39
C LYS A 224 -12.47 -6.36 -16.98
N ASP A 225 -12.55 -6.43 -18.31
CA ASP A 225 -13.77 -6.76 -19.06
C ASP A 225 -15.01 -5.89 -18.76
N ASN A 226 -14.82 -4.59 -18.48
CA ASN A 226 -15.88 -3.65 -18.11
C ASN A 226 -16.71 -4.09 -16.87
N LYS A 227 -16.17 -4.94 -16.00
CA LYS A 227 -16.80 -5.34 -14.75
C LYS A 227 -16.19 -4.56 -13.59
N PRO A 228 -16.97 -3.69 -12.93
CA PRO A 228 -16.48 -3.01 -11.75
C PRO A 228 -16.17 -3.97 -10.61
N ASN A 229 -15.00 -3.82 -9.99
CA ASN A 229 -14.76 -4.36 -8.66
C ASN A 229 -15.27 -3.33 -7.63
N PRO A 230 -16.39 -3.59 -6.93
CA PRO A 230 -16.99 -2.62 -6.01
C PRO A 230 -16.09 -2.30 -4.81
N ASP A 231 -15.08 -3.12 -4.53
CA ASP A 231 -14.13 -2.89 -3.44
C ASP A 231 -12.88 -2.12 -3.89
N ALA A 232 -12.66 -1.93 -5.20
CA ALA A 232 -11.47 -1.26 -5.73
C ALA A 232 -11.26 0.15 -5.15
N GLU A 233 -12.34 0.91 -4.99
CA GLU A 233 -12.28 2.28 -4.42
C GLU A 233 -11.93 2.31 -2.93
N ARG A 234 -12.16 1.19 -2.23
CA ARG A 234 -11.96 1.03 -0.79
C ARG A 234 -10.55 0.58 -0.46
N PHE A 235 -9.80 0.05 -1.43
CA PHE A 235 -8.46 -0.45 -1.17
C PHE A 235 -7.51 0.72 -0.85
N THR A 236 -6.69 0.52 0.18
CA THR A 236 -5.67 1.47 0.60
C THR A 236 -4.39 0.74 1.00
N PHE A 237 -3.25 1.40 0.83
CA PHE A 237 -1.95 0.84 1.18
C PHE A 237 -1.38 1.51 2.42
N ILE A 238 -0.94 0.70 3.37
CA ILE A 238 -0.35 1.16 4.62
C ILE A 238 1.17 0.92 4.53
N PRO A 239 1.98 1.98 4.39
CA PRO A 239 3.44 1.85 4.36
C PRO A 239 3.98 1.29 5.67
N GLY A 240 5.16 0.69 5.62
CA GLY A 240 5.85 0.24 6.83
C GLY A 240 6.17 1.42 7.76
N ARG A 241 6.05 1.21 9.07
CA ARG A 241 6.27 2.26 10.07
C ARG A 241 7.62 2.97 9.94
N SER A 242 8.69 2.22 9.70
CA SER A 242 10.04 2.79 9.52
C SER A 242 10.12 3.77 8.35
N ALA A 243 9.38 3.51 7.26
CA ALA A 243 9.31 4.40 6.11
C ALA A 243 8.61 5.71 6.46
N VAL A 244 7.48 5.65 7.18
CA VAL A 244 6.75 6.82 7.64
C VAL A 244 7.60 7.66 8.60
N GLU A 245 8.24 7.02 9.58
CA GLU A 245 9.11 7.70 10.54
C GLU A 245 10.31 8.37 9.86
N PHE A 246 10.91 7.74 8.86
CA PHE A 246 12.01 8.31 8.11
C PHE A 246 11.59 9.60 7.38
N VAL A 247 10.45 9.57 6.68
CA VAL A 247 9.91 10.77 6.00
C VAL A 247 9.59 11.88 7.00
N ALA A 248 8.99 11.55 8.14
CA ALA A 248 8.67 12.52 9.17
C ALA A 248 9.91 13.23 9.74
N ARG A 249 11.04 12.51 9.87
CA ARG A 249 12.32 13.10 10.34
C ARG A 249 12.98 14.02 9.31
N GLN A 250 12.68 13.86 8.02
CA GLN A 250 13.26 14.67 6.96
C GLN A 250 12.47 15.96 6.67
N GLN A 251 11.23 16.05 7.13
CA GLN A 251 10.47 17.29 7.04
C GLN A 251 11.07 18.30 8.03
N PRO A 252 11.50 19.49 7.57
CA PRO A 252 11.91 20.54 8.48
C PRO A 252 10.72 20.87 9.40
N ASN A 253 10.95 20.92 10.71
CA ASN A 253 9.96 21.43 11.65
C ASN A 253 9.44 22.77 11.12
N PRO A 254 8.11 23.00 11.09
CA PRO A 254 7.62 24.35 10.80
C PRO A 254 8.32 25.32 11.76
N PRO A 255 8.78 26.49 11.28
CA PRO A 255 9.38 27.48 12.16
C PRO A 255 8.40 27.75 13.30
N ALA A 256 8.90 27.65 14.55
CA ALA A 256 8.12 27.93 15.74
C ALA A 256 7.46 29.30 15.55
N GLY A 257 6.14 29.28 15.35
CA GLY A 257 5.35 30.48 15.13
C GLY A 257 5.62 31.46 16.27
N GLY A 258 6.02 32.68 15.89
CA GLY A 258 6.28 33.77 16.82
C GLY A 258 5.11 33.95 17.77
N THR A 259 5.46 34.16 19.03
CA THR A 259 4.56 34.55 20.11
C THR A 259 3.60 35.64 19.61
N PRO A 260 2.27 35.47 19.74
CA PRO A 260 1.34 36.55 19.47
C PRO A 260 1.66 37.72 20.39
N ALA A 261 2.01 38.87 19.81
CA ALA A 261 2.14 40.11 20.57
C ALA A 261 0.79 40.42 21.22
N GLN A 262 0.74 40.37 22.55
CA GLN A 262 -0.42 40.82 23.31
C GLN A 262 -0.68 42.30 23.04
N PRO A 263 -1.92 42.71 22.75
CA PRO A 263 -2.25 44.12 22.64
C PRO A 263 -2.13 44.77 24.02
N ARG A 264 -1.28 45.79 24.13
CA ARG A 264 -1.24 46.66 25.31
C ARG A 264 -2.57 47.39 25.41
N ARG A 265 -3.17 47.33 26.60
CA ARG A 265 -4.25 48.22 27.04
C ARG A 265 -3.72 49.63 27.26
#